data_AF-D3CY57-F1
#
_entry.id   AF-D3CY57-F1
#
_cell.length_a   1.000
_cell.length_b   1.000
_cell.length_c   1.000
_cell.angle_alpha   90.00
_cell.angle_beta   90.00
_cell.angle_gamma   90.00
#
_symmetry.space_group_name_H-M   'P 1'
#
loop_
_entity.id
_entity.type
_entity.pdbx_description
1 polymer ?
#
loop_
_entity_poly.entity_id
_entity_poly.type
_entity_poly.pdbx_seq_one_letter_code
_entity_poly.pdbx_strand_id
1 'polypeptide(L)'
;MVKGGVVEEFRAADGGSYALKKLPEITLAFWVMKIAATTLGETAGDLLAQTLRLGYFLTTVVLLLVFVTTLAVQLGSRAYNPFFYWAVILSTSTAGTTISDFMNRDASGKYLATGTGSLGWGPQGLGLGYPVGAAILISLLIAVFAVWKQTGLTFAIRDINTLRGEGLFWSAILVSNTLGTSMGDFLADSSGLGYAGSALLILGLLGLLLALRYVPAASNVLLFWLAFVLTRPLGATVGDFLTKPVAKGGLALGTLGSSAVLLALLFGMVGFAHTREKRRVAVPGAGVVSVSSS
;
A
#
# COMPACT_ATOMS: atom_id res chain seq x y z
N MET A 1 35.95 -17.97 19.11
CA MET A 1 34.87 -18.98 18.98
C MET A 1 33.54 -18.25 19.09
N VAL A 2 32.77 -18.23 18.00
CA VAL A 2 31.51 -17.49 17.82
C VAL A 2 30.34 -18.24 18.45
N LYS A 3 29.41 -17.51 19.08
CA LYS A 3 27.95 -17.73 19.20
C LYS A 3 27.46 -16.70 20.22
N GLY A 4 26.47 -15.84 19.99
CA GLY A 4 25.34 -15.84 19.08
C GLY A 4 24.24 -15.15 19.88
N GLY A 5 24.03 -13.86 19.64
CA GLY A 5 23.12 -13.01 20.41
C GLY A 5 22.46 -11.99 19.48
N VAL A 6 21.75 -12.51 18.49
CA VAL A 6 20.80 -11.77 17.67
C VAL A 6 19.43 -12.33 18.02
N VAL A 7 18.43 -11.46 18.02
CA VAL A 7 17.02 -11.69 18.40
C VAL A 7 16.72 -11.40 19.88
N GLU A 8 16.85 -10.13 20.28
CA GLU A 8 15.88 -9.59 21.24
C GLU A 8 14.53 -9.48 20.53
N GLU A 9 13.74 -10.51 20.80
CA GLU A 9 12.35 -10.67 20.51
C GLU A 9 11.55 -9.45 21.03
N PHE A 10 10.65 -8.94 20.18
CA PHE A 10 9.68 -7.91 20.50
C PHE A 10 9.00 -8.20 21.85
N ARG A 11 9.47 -7.57 22.93
CA ARG A 11 8.70 -7.48 24.17
C ARG A 11 7.54 -6.53 23.92
N ALA A 12 6.39 -7.13 23.59
CA ALA A 12 5.09 -6.48 23.63
C ALA A 12 4.80 -6.06 25.08
N ALA A 13 5.14 -4.81 25.42
CA ALA A 13 4.48 -4.11 26.51
C ALA A 13 3.08 -3.74 26.01
N ASP A 14 2.10 -4.57 26.38
CA ASP A 14 0.76 -4.20 26.84
C ASP A 14 -0.25 -5.30 26.48
N GLY A 15 -0.63 -6.07 27.49
CA GLY A 15 -1.73 -7.04 27.49
C GLY A 15 -3.11 -6.37 27.43
N GLY A 16 -3.30 -5.37 26.57
CA GLY A 16 -4.58 -4.75 26.29
C GLY A 16 -5.37 -5.59 25.28
N SER A 17 -6.48 -6.18 25.75
CA SER A 17 -7.50 -6.97 25.02
C SER A 17 -7.41 -6.91 23.48
N TYR A 18 -6.98 -8.02 22.88
CA TYR A 18 -6.84 -8.24 21.44
C TYR A 18 -8.20 -8.23 20.68
N ALA A 19 -9.32 -8.08 21.37
CA ALA A 19 -10.66 -8.33 20.82
C ALA A 19 -11.33 -7.14 20.09
N LEU A 20 -10.73 -5.94 20.07
CA LEU A 20 -11.38 -4.71 19.55
C LEU A 20 -10.63 -4.00 18.40
N LYS A 21 -9.44 -4.47 17.98
CA LYS A 21 -8.61 -3.73 17.01
C LYS A 21 -8.89 -4.17 15.58
N LYS A 22 -9.46 -3.30 14.74
CA LYS A 22 -9.78 -3.54 13.31
C LYS A 22 -8.58 -3.58 12.35
N LEU A 23 -7.34 -3.57 12.85
CA LEU A 23 -6.13 -3.33 12.05
C LEU A 23 -4.98 -4.28 12.44
N PRO A 24 -4.16 -4.72 11.47
CA PRO A 24 -3.13 -5.74 11.68
C PRO A 24 -2.02 -5.31 12.65
N GLU A 25 -1.34 -6.30 13.24
CA GLU A 25 -0.07 -6.08 13.92
C GLU A 25 1.05 -5.72 12.92
N ILE A 26 1.82 -4.68 13.24
CA ILE A 26 2.92 -4.19 12.40
C ILE A 26 4.14 -5.10 12.62
N THR A 27 4.16 -6.22 11.89
CA THR A 27 5.25 -7.21 11.88
C THR A 27 6.06 -7.13 10.59
N LEU A 28 7.15 -7.90 10.48
CA LEU A 28 7.84 -8.06 9.20
C LEU A 28 6.88 -8.57 8.11
N ALA A 29 6.01 -9.52 8.44
CA ALA A 29 5.01 -10.06 7.53
C ALA A 29 4.04 -8.98 7.01
N PHE A 30 3.65 -8.02 7.87
CA PHE A 30 2.84 -6.87 7.45
C PHE A 30 3.54 -6.07 6.35
N TRP A 31 4.82 -5.76 6.51
CA TRP A 31 5.58 -5.01 5.52
C TRP A 31 5.76 -5.79 4.21
N VAL A 32 6.03 -7.09 4.27
CA VAL A 32 6.12 -7.93 3.06
C VAL A 32 4.77 -7.97 2.33
N MET A 33 3.66 -8.20 3.05
CA MET A 33 2.32 -8.20 2.45
C MET A 33 1.97 -6.82 1.88
N LYS A 34 2.37 -5.73 2.53
CA LYS A 34 2.15 -4.36 2.06
C LYS A 34 2.90 -4.10 0.75
N ILE A 35 4.18 -4.45 0.69
CA ILE A 35 4.99 -4.31 -0.54
C ILE A 35 4.40 -5.18 -1.66
N ALA A 36 4.01 -6.42 -1.36
CA ALA A 36 3.37 -7.30 -2.34
C ALA A 36 2.05 -6.70 -2.86
N ALA A 37 1.22 -6.17 -1.97
CA ALA A 37 -0.05 -5.55 -2.33
C ALA A 37 0.13 -4.26 -3.14
N THR A 38 1.12 -3.42 -2.82
CA THR A 38 1.39 -2.20 -3.58
C THR A 38 1.98 -2.49 -4.95
N THR A 39 2.88 -3.48 -5.03
CA THR A 39 3.44 -3.95 -6.31
C THR A 39 2.34 -4.57 -7.17
N LEU A 40 1.48 -5.41 -6.58
CA LEU A 40 0.34 -5.99 -7.28
C LEU A 40 -0.61 -4.90 -7.79
N GLY A 41 -0.93 -3.91 -6.95
CA GLY A 41 -1.81 -2.80 -7.33
C GLY A 41 -1.29 -2.04 -8.56
N GLU A 42 0.02 -1.83 -8.66
CA GLU A 42 0.64 -1.25 -9.87
C GLU A 42 0.42 -2.15 -11.09
N THR A 43 0.89 -3.39 -11.00
CA THR A 43 0.84 -4.33 -12.13
C THR A 43 -0.58 -4.64 -12.58
N ALA A 44 -1.55 -4.66 -11.67
CA ALA A 44 -2.96 -4.90 -11.97
C ALA A 44 -3.64 -3.67 -12.59
N GLY A 45 -3.29 -2.45 -12.14
CA GLY A 45 -3.75 -1.21 -12.78
C GLY A 45 -3.30 -1.14 -14.23
N ASP A 46 -2.01 -1.40 -14.46
CA ASP A 46 -1.40 -1.45 -15.79
C ASP A 46 -1.92 -2.60 -16.66
N LEU A 47 -2.21 -3.76 -16.05
CA LEU A 47 -2.85 -4.88 -16.74
C LEU A 47 -4.19 -4.43 -17.33
N LEU A 48 -5.06 -3.82 -16.53
CA LEU A 48 -6.39 -3.40 -16.98
C LEU A 48 -6.30 -2.24 -17.99
N ALA A 49 -5.53 -1.20 -17.67
CA ALA A 49 -5.48 0.01 -18.48
C ALA A 49 -4.73 -0.20 -19.81
N GLN A 50 -3.53 -0.79 -19.77
CA GLN A 50 -2.63 -0.90 -20.92
C GLN A 50 -2.78 -2.24 -21.63
N THR A 51 -2.77 -3.36 -20.89
CA THR A 51 -2.68 -4.70 -21.49
C THR A 51 -4.03 -5.19 -22.02
N LEU A 52 -5.10 -5.02 -21.23
CA LEU A 52 -6.48 -5.28 -21.66
C LEU A 52 -7.07 -4.12 -22.46
N ARG A 53 -6.31 -3.04 -22.66
CA ARG A 53 -6.66 -1.91 -23.52
C ARG A 53 -7.96 -1.20 -23.14
N LEU A 54 -8.36 -1.25 -21.87
CA LEU A 54 -9.53 -0.52 -21.36
C LEU A 54 -9.29 0.99 -21.33
N GLY A 55 -8.03 1.42 -21.27
CA GLY A 55 -7.66 2.82 -21.16
C GLY A 55 -7.75 3.35 -19.72
N TYR A 56 -7.13 4.49 -19.45
CA TYR A 56 -6.97 4.99 -18.09
C TYR A 56 -8.30 5.40 -17.46
N PHE A 57 -9.14 6.17 -18.16
CA PHE A 57 -10.37 6.70 -17.56
C PHE A 57 -11.36 5.61 -17.11
N LEU A 58 -11.71 4.69 -18.01
CA LEU A 58 -12.64 3.62 -17.68
C LEU A 58 -12.09 2.73 -16.56
N THR A 59 -10.79 2.39 -16.64
CA THR A 59 -10.13 1.60 -15.60
C THR A 59 -10.16 2.31 -14.25
N THR A 60 -9.87 3.61 -14.20
CA THR A 60 -9.93 4.42 -12.99
C THR A 60 -11.33 4.43 -12.38
N VAL A 61 -12.38 4.61 -13.20
CA VAL A 61 -13.77 4.57 -12.71
C VAL A 61 -14.11 3.21 -12.12
N VAL A 62 -13.80 2.12 -12.84
CA VAL A 62 -14.09 0.75 -12.38
C VAL A 62 -13.35 0.43 -11.09
N LEU A 63 -12.05 0.73 -11.02
CA LEU A 63 -11.25 0.44 -9.83
C LEU A 63 -11.63 1.31 -8.64
N LEU A 64 -12.03 2.56 -8.86
CA LEU A 64 -12.54 3.42 -7.80
C LEU A 64 -13.85 2.86 -7.24
N LEU A 65 -14.75 2.34 -8.09
CA LEU A 65 -15.97 1.66 -7.65
C LEU A 65 -15.67 0.39 -6.85
N VAL A 66 -14.68 -0.41 -7.28
CA VAL A 66 -14.21 -1.59 -6.53
C VAL A 66 -13.65 -1.16 -5.17
N PHE A 67 -12.83 -0.11 -5.13
CA PHE A 67 -12.32 0.45 -3.88
C PHE A 67 -13.46 0.89 -2.95
N VAL A 68 -14.40 1.71 -3.41
CA VAL A 68 -15.56 2.16 -2.62
C VAL A 68 -16.36 0.97 -2.09
N THR A 69 -16.58 -0.07 -2.92
CA THR A 69 -17.31 -1.27 -2.51
C THR A 69 -16.57 -2.05 -1.41
N THR A 70 -15.28 -2.33 -1.61
CA THR A 70 -14.47 -3.02 -0.59
C THR A 70 -14.35 -2.19 0.69
N LEU A 71 -14.24 -0.87 0.58
CA LEU A 71 -14.19 0.04 1.71
C LEU A 71 -15.52 0.01 2.48
N ALA A 72 -16.66 0.07 1.80
CA ALA A 72 -17.97 -0.01 2.45
C ALA A 72 -18.13 -1.32 3.25
N VAL A 73 -17.69 -2.44 2.70
CA VAL A 73 -17.66 -3.74 3.39
C VAL A 73 -16.77 -3.69 4.64
N GLN A 74 -15.58 -3.10 4.54
CA GLN A 74 -14.65 -2.97 5.66
C GLN A 74 -15.21 -2.06 6.77
N LEU A 75 -15.78 -0.91 6.41
CA LEU A 75 -16.39 0.03 7.37
C LEU A 75 -17.61 -0.59 8.07
N GLY A 76 -18.37 -1.43 7.37
CA GLY A 76 -19.52 -2.16 7.91
C GLY A 76 -19.14 -3.36 8.80
N SER A 77 -17.89 -3.82 8.77
CA SER A 77 -17.45 -4.95 9.59
C SER A 77 -17.29 -4.55 11.06
N ARG A 78 -17.86 -5.36 11.96
CA ARG A 78 -17.83 -5.14 13.42
C ARG A 78 -16.56 -5.66 14.10
N ALA A 79 -15.81 -6.52 13.42
CA ALA A 79 -14.56 -7.09 13.92
C ALA A 79 -13.47 -7.01 12.83
N TYR A 80 -12.21 -7.12 13.26
CA TYR A 80 -11.11 -7.25 12.32
C TYR A 80 -11.27 -8.49 11.46
N ASN A 81 -11.19 -8.28 10.16
CA ASN A 81 -11.07 -9.35 9.20
C ASN A 81 -9.86 -9.04 8.30
N PRO A 82 -8.77 -9.83 8.38
CA PRO A 82 -7.60 -9.65 7.54
C PRO A 82 -7.95 -9.58 6.05
N PHE A 83 -8.93 -10.37 5.60
CA PHE A 83 -9.32 -10.40 4.20
C PHE A 83 -9.92 -9.07 3.74
N PHE A 84 -10.84 -8.49 4.52
CA PHE A 84 -11.43 -7.20 4.18
C PHE A 84 -10.40 -6.08 4.21
N TYR A 85 -9.53 -6.06 5.23
CA TYR A 85 -8.45 -5.07 5.31
C TYR A 85 -7.51 -5.15 4.10
N TRP A 86 -7.01 -6.34 3.75
CA TRP A 86 -6.10 -6.52 2.62
C TRP A 86 -6.80 -6.30 1.27
N ALA A 87 -8.09 -6.61 1.16
CA ALA A 87 -8.89 -6.30 -0.02
C ALA A 87 -8.98 -4.78 -0.24
N VAL A 88 -9.24 -4.00 0.82
CA VAL A 88 -9.24 -2.53 0.72
C VAL A 88 -7.84 -2.03 0.37
N ILE A 89 -6.78 -2.53 1.04
CA ILE A 89 -5.39 -2.13 0.74
C ILE A 89 -5.02 -2.39 -0.72
N LEU A 90 -5.41 -3.54 -1.27
CA LEU A 90 -5.16 -3.87 -2.66
C LEU A 90 -5.98 -2.99 -3.61
N SER A 91 -7.29 -2.84 -3.37
CA SER A 91 -8.18 -2.05 -4.23
C SER A 91 -7.80 -0.58 -4.21
N THR A 92 -7.45 0.00 -3.05
CA THR A 92 -6.97 1.39 -2.95
C THR A 92 -5.63 1.58 -3.65
N SER A 93 -4.74 0.58 -3.62
CA SER A 93 -3.46 0.68 -4.32
C SER A 93 -3.66 0.68 -5.84
N THR A 94 -4.52 -0.23 -6.33
CA THR A 94 -4.83 -0.35 -7.76
C THR A 94 -5.55 0.89 -8.28
N ALA A 95 -6.56 1.38 -7.53
CA ALA A 95 -7.24 2.64 -7.84
C ALA A 95 -6.25 3.81 -7.84
N GLY A 96 -5.39 3.90 -6.82
CA GLY A 96 -4.35 4.93 -6.74
C GLY A 96 -3.40 4.97 -7.93
N THR A 97 -2.96 3.81 -8.44
CA THR A 97 -2.16 3.73 -9.70
C THR A 97 -2.91 4.39 -10.84
N THR A 98 -4.13 3.95 -11.09
CA THR A 98 -4.87 4.40 -12.27
C THR A 98 -5.29 5.87 -12.18
N ILE A 99 -5.54 6.39 -10.98
CA ILE A 99 -5.74 7.83 -10.77
C ILE A 99 -4.45 8.59 -11.09
N SER A 100 -3.29 8.13 -10.61
CA SER A 100 -1.99 8.76 -10.87
C SER A 100 -1.70 8.78 -12.37
N ASP A 101 -1.86 7.64 -13.03
CA ASP A 101 -1.63 7.51 -14.46
C ASP A 101 -2.57 8.39 -15.27
N PHE A 102 -3.85 8.39 -14.92
CA PHE A 102 -4.84 9.24 -15.56
C PHE A 102 -4.53 10.73 -15.37
N MET A 103 -4.02 11.16 -14.22
CA MET A 103 -3.65 12.57 -14.00
C MET A 103 -2.39 12.96 -14.78
N ASN A 104 -1.36 12.12 -14.73
CA ASN A 104 -0.01 12.51 -15.14
C ASN A 104 0.28 12.19 -16.60
N ARG A 105 -0.25 11.08 -17.11
CA ARG A 105 0.04 10.58 -18.46
C ARG A 105 -0.94 11.19 -19.47
N ASP A 106 -0.51 11.22 -20.73
CA ASP A 106 -1.34 11.61 -21.86
C ASP A 106 -1.82 10.38 -22.63
N ALA A 107 -2.61 10.61 -23.69
CA ALA A 107 -3.09 9.56 -24.57
C ALA A 107 -2.04 9.08 -25.59
N SER A 108 -0.76 9.46 -25.44
CA SER A 108 0.26 9.14 -26.43
C SER A 108 0.62 7.66 -26.44
N GLY A 109 1.19 7.22 -27.57
CA GLY A 109 1.75 5.87 -27.74
C GLY A 109 2.87 5.53 -26.76
N LYS A 110 3.36 6.50 -25.98
CA LYS A 110 4.33 6.28 -24.91
C LYS A 110 3.75 5.42 -23.79
N TYR A 111 2.47 5.61 -23.49
CA TYR A 111 1.79 5.06 -22.32
C TYR A 111 0.67 4.09 -22.67
N LEU A 112 -0.05 4.33 -23.77
CA LEU A 112 -1.13 3.46 -24.22
C LEU A 112 -0.79 2.86 -25.58
N ALA A 113 -1.09 1.57 -25.74
CA ALA A 113 -0.90 0.90 -27.02
C ALA A 113 -1.89 1.43 -28.08
N THR A 114 -1.50 1.41 -29.34
CA THR A 114 -2.38 1.76 -30.46
C THR A 114 -3.66 0.91 -30.44
N GLY A 115 -4.82 1.56 -30.51
CA GLY A 115 -6.13 0.90 -30.40
C GLY A 115 -6.66 0.72 -28.97
N THR A 116 -6.00 1.31 -27.96
CA THR A 116 -6.54 1.41 -26.60
C THR A 116 -7.80 2.29 -26.59
N GLY A 117 -8.83 1.87 -25.86
CA GLY A 117 -10.10 2.59 -25.78
C GLY A 117 -11.18 2.11 -26.75
N SER A 118 -11.02 0.95 -27.42
CA SER A 118 -12.10 0.37 -28.24
C SER A 118 -13.39 0.07 -27.43
N LEU A 119 -13.25 -0.09 -26.11
CA LEU A 119 -14.33 -0.20 -25.12
C LEU A 119 -14.60 1.12 -24.35
N GLY A 120 -13.82 2.18 -24.59
CA GLY A 120 -13.65 3.31 -23.66
C GLY A 120 -14.25 4.64 -24.12
N TRP A 121 -15.03 5.24 -23.23
CA TRP A 121 -15.51 6.63 -23.29
C TRP A 121 -14.64 7.50 -22.35
N GLY A 122 -14.47 8.79 -22.66
CA GLY A 122 -13.75 9.76 -21.83
C GLY A 122 -12.26 10.00 -22.19
N PRO A 123 -11.61 11.01 -21.58
CA PRO A 123 -10.21 11.35 -21.83
C PRO A 123 -9.28 10.20 -21.44
N GLN A 124 -8.13 10.03 -22.10
CA GLN A 124 -7.21 8.92 -21.83
C GLN A 124 -5.96 9.35 -21.05
N GLY A 125 -6.12 10.38 -20.21
CA GLY A 125 -5.03 11.03 -19.52
C GLY A 125 -5.18 12.54 -19.59
N LEU A 126 -4.93 13.23 -18.48
CA LEU A 126 -4.98 14.69 -18.41
C LEU A 126 -3.67 15.34 -18.88
N GLY A 127 -2.59 14.57 -18.97
CA GLY A 127 -1.29 15.06 -19.44
C GLY A 127 -0.69 16.15 -18.55
N LEU A 128 -1.03 16.20 -17.26
CA LEU A 128 -0.52 17.23 -16.34
C LEU A 128 1.01 17.13 -16.14
N GLY A 129 1.57 15.93 -16.36
CA GLY A 129 2.95 15.61 -16.04
C GLY A 129 3.17 15.40 -14.54
N TYR A 130 4.13 14.54 -14.22
CA TYR A 130 4.37 14.11 -12.83
C TYR A 130 4.68 15.25 -11.84
N PRO A 131 5.41 16.34 -12.16
CA PRO A 131 5.65 17.41 -11.20
C PRO A 131 4.37 18.13 -10.75
N VAL A 132 3.46 18.43 -11.69
CA VAL A 132 2.19 19.10 -11.37
C VAL A 132 1.26 18.15 -10.63
N GLY A 133 1.14 16.90 -11.09
CA GLY A 133 0.32 15.91 -10.38
C GLY A 133 0.82 15.63 -8.97
N ALA A 134 2.14 15.50 -8.77
CA ALA A 134 2.73 15.35 -7.43
C ALA A 134 2.44 16.56 -6.54
N ALA A 135 2.54 17.79 -7.05
CA ALA A 135 2.21 18.99 -6.28
C ALA A 135 0.74 18.98 -5.82
N ILE A 136 -0.20 18.68 -6.72
CA ILE A 136 -1.62 18.56 -6.39
C ILE A 136 -1.85 17.49 -5.31
N LEU A 137 -1.24 16.32 -5.47
CA LEU A 137 -1.42 15.19 -4.55
C LEU A 137 -0.79 15.46 -3.18
N ILE A 138 0.36 16.15 -3.12
CA ILE A 138 0.97 16.61 -1.87
C ILE A 138 0.05 17.62 -1.19
N SER A 139 -0.47 18.61 -1.90
CA SER A 139 -1.41 19.59 -1.36
C SER A 139 -2.68 18.93 -0.81
N LEU A 140 -3.23 17.95 -1.54
CA LEU A 140 -4.39 17.19 -1.11
C LEU A 140 -4.09 16.35 0.15
N LEU A 141 -2.93 15.70 0.20
CA LEU A 141 -2.53 14.91 1.36
C LEU A 141 -2.35 15.79 2.60
N ILE A 142 -1.71 16.95 2.45
CA ILE A 142 -1.58 17.95 3.52
C ILE A 142 -2.96 18.41 3.99
N ALA A 143 -3.89 18.68 3.07
CA ALA A 143 -5.25 19.08 3.41
C ALA A 143 -5.98 17.99 4.21
N VAL A 144 -5.86 16.71 3.82
CA VAL A 144 -6.45 15.59 4.56
C VAL A 144 -5.87 15.50 5.97
N PHE A 145 -4.54 15.59 6.13
CA PHE A 145 -3.91 15.57 7.45
C PHE A 145 -4.27 16.80 8.30
N ALA A 146 -4.42 17.98 7.69
CA ALA A 146 -4.84 19.19 8.38
C ALA A 146 -6.27 19.08 8.91
N VAL A 147 -7.20 18.61 8.08
CA VAL A 147 -8.58 18.34 8.48
C VAL A 147 -8.62 17.27 9.58
N TRP A 148 -7.87 16.18 9.42
CA TRP A 148 -7.78 15.13 10.43
C TRP A 148 -7.28 15.69 11.77
N LYS A 149 -6.22 16.50 11.76
CA LYS A 149 -5.71 17.16 12.97
C LYS A 149 -6.75 18.04 13.66
N GLN A 150 -7.59 18.76 12.89
CA GLN A 150 -8.66 19.59 13.44
C GLN A 150 -9.79 18.78 14.09
N THR A 151 -10.00 17.53 13.69
CA THR A 151 -11.02 16.66 14.32
C THR A 151 -10.62 16.15 15.71
N GLY A 152 -9.35 16.29 16.12
CA GLY A 152 -8.84 15.74 17.37
C GLY A 152 -8.76 14.20 17.41
N LEU A 153 -9.02 13.52 16.29
CA LEU A 153 -8.93 12.07 16.18
C LEU A 153 -7.47 11.61 16.13
N THR A 154 -7.19 10.43 16.68
CA THR A 154 -5.84 9.86 16.75
C THR A 154 -5.29 9.52 15.36
N PHE A 155 -3.98 9.74 15.17
CA PHE A 155 -3.20 9.24 14.03
C PHE A 155 -2.63 7.84 14.26
N ALA A 156 -2.76 7.32 15.49
CA ALA A 156 -2.34 5.97 15.83
C ALA A 156 -3.34 4.98 15.20
N ILE A 157 -2.90 4.30 14.16
CA ILE A 157 -3.71 3.37 13.35
C ILE A 157 -4.46 2.39 14.23
N ARG A 158 -3.82 1.83 15.26
CA ARG A 158 -4.43 0.85 16.18
C ARG A 158 -5.64 1.36 16.98
N ASP A 159 -5.77 2.67 17.11
CA ASP A 159 -6.78 3.30 17.96
C ASP A 159 -7.88 4.00 17.14
N ILE A 160 -7.86 3.82 15.81
CA ILE A 160 -8.92 4.31 14.92
C ILE A 160 -10.13 3.40 15.04
N ASN A 161 -11.14 3.85 15.78
CA ASN A 161 -12.34 3.08 16.11
C ASN A 161 -13.66 3.79 15.77
N THR A 162 -13.60 4.96 15.13
CA THR A 162 -14.79 5.73 14.70
C THR A 162 -14.91 5.74 13.18
N LEU A 163 -16.14 5.74 12.65
CA LEU A 163 -16.37 5.84 11.20
C LEU A 163 -15.74 7.10 10.58
N ARG A 164 -15.75 8.22 11.32
CA ARG A 164 -15.09 9.47 10.89
C ARG A 164 -13.58 9.29 10.78
N GLY A 165 -12.95 8.66 11.78
CA GLY A 165 -11.52 8.36 11.77
C GLY A 165 -11.14 7.37 10.69
N GLU A 166 -11.93 6.32 10.48
CA GLU A 166 -11.73 5.36 9.40
C GLU A 166 -11.84 6.04 8.02
N GLY A 167 -12.82 6.93 7.82
CA GLY A 167 -12.94 7.69 6.58
C GLY A 167 -11.73 8.57 6.29
N LEU A 168 -11.24 9.32 7.28
CA LEU A 168 -10.03 10.15 7.15
C LEU A 168 -8.78 9.32 6.87
N PHE A 169 -8.64 8.19 7.58
CA PHE A 169 -7.58 7.22 7.35
C PHE A 169 -7.59 6.74 5.89
N TRP A 170 -8.70 6.17 5.42
CA TRP A 170 -8.75 5.63 4.06
C TRP A 170 -8.63 6.70 2.97
N SER A 171 -9.05 7.93 3.24
CA SER A 171 -8.82 9.08 2.36
C SER A 171 -7.33 9.42 2.26
N ALA A 172 -6.64 9.50 3.40
CA ALA A 172 -5.18 9.72 3.43
C ALA A 172 -4.44 8.59 2.69
N ILE A 173 -4.88 7.34 2.89
CA ILE A 173 -4.31 6.17 2.21
C ILE A 173 -4.50 6.27 0.70
N LEU A 174 -5.71 6.55 0.20
CA LEU A 174 -5.95 6.68 -1.25
C LEU A 174 -5.06 7.78 -1.86
N VAL A 175 -5.05 8.98 -1.26
CA VAL A 175 -4.25 10.10 -1.78
C VAL A 175 -2.76 9.78 -1.73
N SER A 176 -2.30 9.14 -0.64
CA SER A 176 -0.90 8.71 -0.53
C SER A 176 -0.53 7.61 -1.53
N ASN A 177 -1.47 6.72 -1.86
CA ASN A 177 -1.25 5.67 -2.85
C ASN A 177 -1.10 6.28 -4.26
N THR A 178 -1.94 7.26 -4.59
CA THR A 178 -1.85 8.01 -5.84
C THR A 178 -0.55 8.82 -5.90
N LEU A 179 -0.20 9.53 -4.82
CA LEU A 179 1.06 10.27 -4.72
C LEU A 179 2.27 9.36 -4.88
N GLY A 180 2.23 8.18 -4.26
CA GLY A 180 3.32 7.22 -4.31
C GLY A 180 3.55 6.67 -5.71
N THR A 181 2.50 6.33 -6.48
CA THR A 181 2.68 5.97 -7.90
C THR A 181 3.25 7.14 -8.68
N SER A 182 2.67 8.34 -8.53
CA SER A 182 3.17 9.55 -9.23
C SER A 182 4.65 9.83 -8.93
N MET A 183 5.10 9.63 -7.69
CA MET A 183 6.49 9.81 -7.28
C MET A 183 7.38 8.67 -7.81
N GLY A 184 6.92 7.42 -7.74
CA GLY A 184 7.66 6.26 -8.24
C GLY A 184 7.93 6.37 -9.73
N ASP A 185 6.92 6.73 -10.50
CA ASP A 185 7.00 6.91 -11.95
C ASP A 185 7.83 8.15 -12.30
N PHE A 186 7.70 9.24 -11.54
CA PHE A 186 8.56 10.41 -11.72
C PHE A 186 10.04 10.07 -11.56
N LEU A 187 10.38 9.36 -10.48
CA LEU A 187 11.75 8.94 -10.21
C LEU A 187 12.24 8.00 -11.33
N ALA A 188 11.42 7.05 -11.76
CA ALA A 188 11.82 6.09 -12.78
C ALA A 188 11.93 6.70 -14.19
N ASP A 189 10.91 7.43 -14.64
CA ASP A 189 10.77 7.88 -16.04
C ASP A 189 11.38 9.25 -16.30
N SER A 190 11.38 10.15 -15.30
CA SER A 190 11.66 11.58 -15.51
C SER A 190 12.92 12.08 -14.81
N SER A 191 13.33 11.47 -13.70
CA SER A 191 14.51 11.93 -12.94
C SER A 191 15.86 11.48 -13.52
N GLY A 192 15.85 10.50 -14.42
CA GLY A 192 17.06 9.86 -14.96
C GLY A 192 17.62 8.72 -14.12
N LEU A 193 17.02 8.41 -12.96
CA LEU A 193 17.45 7.29 -12.09
C LEU A 193 17.09 5.91 -12.67
N GLY A 194 16.08 5.82 -13.53
CA GLY A 194 15.52 4.56 -14.00
C GLY A 194 14.87 3.75 -12.88
N TYR A 195 14.34 2.58 -13.21
CA TYR A 195 13.63 1.74 -12.23
C TYR A 195 14.54 1.25 -11.09
N ALA A 196 15.72 0.70 -11.42
CA ALA A 196 16.63 0.17 -10.41
C ALA A 196 17.20 1.26 -9.48
N GLY A 197 17.61 2.40 -10.02
CA GLY A 197 18.12 3.53 -9.23
C GLY A 197 17.05 4.11 -8.31
N SER A 198 15.81 4.23 -8.80
CA SER A 198 14.67 4.69 -8.01
C SER A 198 14.35 3.72 -6.87
N ALA A 199 14.35 2.40 -7.14
CA ALA A 199 14.11 1.39 -6.12
C ALA A 199 15.19 1.43 -5.03
N LEU A 200 16.47 1.56 -5.40
CA LEU A 200 17.58 1.68 -4.45
C LEU A 200 17.46 2.95 -3.60
N LEU A 201 17.11 4.10 -4.18
CA LEU A 201 16.89 5.34 -3.45
C LEU A 201 15.78 5.17 -2.40
N ILE A 202 14.63 4.62 -2.80
CA ILE A 202 13.49 4.43 -1.90
C ILE A 202 13.81 3.41 -0.81
N LEU A 203 14.50 2.31 -1.13
CA LEU A 203 14.98 1.35 -0.14
C LEU A 203 15.97 1.98 0.83
N GLY A 204 16.87 2.86 0.36
CA GLY A 204 17.78 3.63 1.20
C GLY A 204 17.03 4.54 2.17
N LEU A 205 16.00 5.25 1.71
CA LEU A 205 15.14 6.08 2.55
C LEU A 205 14.38 5.25 3.60
N LEU A 206 13.84 4.09 3.22
CA LEU A 206 13.20 3.17 4.17
C LEU A 206 14.20 2.64 5.21
N GLY A 207 15.43 2.32 4.80
CA GLY A 207 16.53 1.95 5.70
C GLY A 207 16.89 3.06 6.67
N LEU A 208 16.92 4.31 6.20
CA LEU A 208 17.13 5.49 7.04
C LEU A 208 16.01 5.66 8.06
N LEU A 209 14.74 5.53 7.66
CA LEU A 209 13.60 5.59 8.59
C LEU A 209 13.65 4.48 9.64
N LEU A 210 14.10 3.28 9.24
CA LEU A 210 14.31 2.17 10.17
C LEU A 210 15.44 2.47 11.17
N ALA A 211 16.53 3.09 10.74
CA ALA A 211 17.61 3.52 11.62
C ALA A 211 17.15 4.63 12.59
N LEU A 212 16.36 5.59 12.10
CA LEU A 212 15.81 6.68 12.91
C LEU A 212 14.85 6.20 14.00
N ARG A 213 14.32 4.97 13.90
CA ARG A 213 13.51 4.35 14.96
C ARG A 213 14.23 4.25 16.31
N TYR A 214 15.56 4.14 16.29
CA TYR A 214 16.36 4.04 17.52
C TYR A 214 16.68 5.40 18.13
N VAL A 215 16.28 6.51 17.48
CA VAL A 215 16.50 7.87 17.98
C VAL A 215 15.34 8.27 18.91
N PRO A 216 15.59 8.54 20.20
CA PRO A 216 14.52 8.81 21.19
C PRO A 216 13.64 10.03 20.88
N ALA A 217 14.15 11.00 20.12
CA ALA A 217 13.43 12.21 19.74
C ALA A 217 12.45 12.00 18.56
N ALA A 218 12.53 10.87 17.84
CA ALA A 218 11.70 10.63 16.68
C ALA A 218 10.34 10.04 17.07
N SER A 219 9.25 10.65 16.59
CA SER A 219 7.91 10.10 16.77
C SER A 219 7.76 8.80 15.97
N ASN A 220 7.58 7.67 16.67
CA ASN A 220 7.32 6.37 16.05
C ASN A 220 6.08 6.38 15.14
N VAL A 221 5.06 7.19 15.48
CA VAL A 221 3.87 7.35 14.64
C VAL A 221 4.23 8.06 13.33
N LEU A 222 5.04 9.11 13.40
CA LEU A 222 5.50 9.82 12.21
C LEU A 222 6.38 8.93 11.32
N LEU A 223 7.35 8.25 11.91
CA LEU A 223 8.23 7.31 11.19
C LEU A 223 7.42 6.20 10.50
N PHE A 224 6.39 5.68 11.19
CA PHE A 224 5.47 4.71 10.60
C PHE A 224 4.77 5.29 9.37
N TRP A 225 4.17 6.48 9.48
CA TRP A 225 3.43 7.08 8.37
C TRP A 225 4.35 7.37 7.18
N LEU A 226 5.56 7.89 7.43
CA LEU A 226 6.56 8.09 6.40
C LEU A 226 6.92 6.78 5.70
N ALA A 227 7.25 5.73 6.46
CA ALA A 227 7.57 4.42 5.90
C ALA A 227 6.39 3.83 5.13
N PHE A 228 5.18 3.93 5.67
CA PHE A 228 3.96 3.45 5.04
C PHE A 228 3.73 4.11 3.70
N VAL A 229 3.84 5.45 3.63
CA VAL A 229 3.70 6.19 2.38
C VAL A 229 4.82 5.82 1.40
N LEU A 230 6.08 5.69 1.86
CA LEU A 230 7.24 5.32 1.04
C LEU A 230 7.19 3.89 0.48
N THR A 231 6.43 2.96 1.07
CA THR A 231 6.23 1.63 0.46
C THR A 231 5.44 1.67 -0.85
N ARG A 232 4.68 2.74 -1.09
CA ARG A 232 3.93 2.88 -2.34
C ARG A 232 4.82 3.17 -3.55
N PRO A 233 5.66 4.24 -3.57
CA PRO A 233 6.57 4.47 -4.69
C PRO A 233 7.51 3.29 -4.88
N LEU A 234 7.94 2.60 -3.81
CA LEU A 234 8.70 1.36 -3.94
C LEU A 234 7.92 0.31 -4.74
N GLY A 235 6.67 0.05 -4.36
CA GLY A 235 5.83 -0.94 -5.06
C GLY A 235 5.57 -0.57 -6.52
N ALA A 236 5.35 0.71 -6.81
CA ALA A 236 5.18 1.18 -8.19
C ALA A 236 6.45 0.95 -9.03
N THR A 237 7.59 1.44 -8.53
CA THR A 237 8.89 1.27 -9.19
C THR A 237 9.26 -0.21 -9.38
N VAL A 238 9.02 -1.07 -8.39
CA VAL A 238 9.29 -2.51 -8.50
C VAL A 238 8.31 -3.18 -9.46
N GLY A 239 7.03 -2.81 -9.44
CA GLY A 239 6.02 -3.34 -10.37
C GLY A 239 6.37 -3.01 -11.82
N ASP A 240 6.78 -1.78 -12.08
CA ASP A 240 7.26 -1.36 -13.38
C ASP A 240 8.59 -2.02 -13.76
N PHE A 241 9.52 -2.14 -12.82
CA PHE A 241 10.75 -2.88 -13.06
C PHE A 241 10.48 -4.31 -13.51
N LEU A 242 9.50 -4.99 -12.93
CA LEU A 242 9.13 -6.36 -13.31
C LEU A 242 8.48 -6.40 -14.71
N THR A 243 7.59 -5.46 -15.00
CA THR A 243 6.68 -5.56 -16.15
C THR A 243 7.18 -4.89 -17.42
N LYS A 244 7.88 -3.76 -17.32
CA LYS A 244 8.26 -2.92 -18.47
C LYS A 244 9.37 -3.56 -19.32
N PRO A 245 9.48 -3.21 -20.61
CA PRO A 245 10.50 -3.77 -21.51
C PRO A 245 11.94 -3.50 -21.04
N VAL A 246 12.86 -4.41 -21.40
CA VAL A 246 14.31 -4.27 -21.12
C VAL A 246 14.90 -2.99 -21.71
N ALA A 247 14.42 -2.56 -22.88
CA ALA A 247 14.84 -1.30 -23.50
C ALA A 247 14.52 -0.05 -22.66
N LYS A 248 13.57 -0.13 -21.72
CA LYS A 248 13.24 0.93 -20.76
C LYS A 248 13.85 0.67 -19.37
N GLY A 249 14.65 -0.39 -19.21
CA GLY A 249 15.28 -0.76 -17.94
C GLY A 249 14.46 -1.72 -17.06
N GLY A 250 13.38 -2.33 -17.58
CA GLY A 250 12.60 -3.36 -16.88
C GLY A 250 13.04 -4.80 -17.21
N LEU A 251 12.36 -5.79 -16.65
CA LEU A 251 12.65 -7.23 -16.81
C LEU A 251 11.77 -7.91 -17.87
N ALA A 252 10.82 -7.18 -18.46
CA ALA A 252 9.91 -7.67 -19.50
C ALA A 252 9.13 -8.95 -19.12
N LEU A 253 8.79 -9.15 -17.84
CA LEU A 253 7.98 -10.29 -17.38
C LEU A 253 6.50 -10.15 -17.77
N GLY A 254 6.09 -8.94 -18.16
CA GLY A 254 4.71 -8.62 -18.51
C GLY A 254 3.79 -8.50 -17.29
N THR A 255 2.74 -7.69 -17.46
CA THR A 255 1.75 -7.37 -16.41
C THR A 255 1.00 -8.61 -15.92
N LEU A 256 0.61 -9.52 -16.82
CA LEU A 256 -0.20 -10.69 -16.50
C LEU A 256 0.58 -11.69 -15.61
N GLY A 257 1.83 -12.01 -15.99
CA GLY A 257 2.69 -12.93 -15.24
C GLY A 257 3.06 -12.37 -13.87
N SER A 258 3.51 -11.11 -13.82
CA SER A 258 3.85 -10.44 -12.56
C SER A 258 2.64 -10.32 -11.63
N SER A 259 1.48 -9.93 -12.15
CA SER A 259 0.25 -9.83 -11.36
C SER A 259 -0.16 -11.19 -10.78
N ALA A 260 -0.12 -12.26 -11.57
CA ALA A 260 -0.50 -13.60 -11.10
C ALA A 260 0.39 -14.11 -9.96
N VAL A 261 1.71 -13.92 -10.06
CA VAL A 261 2.67 -14.33 -9.03
C VAL A 261 2.47 -13.52 -7.74
N LEU A 262 2.32 -12.19 -7.86
CA LEU A 262 2.11 -11.31 -6.71
C LEU A 262 0.75 -11.58 -6.03
N LEU A 263 -0.28 -11.88 -6.82
CA LEU A 263 -1.58 -12.30 -6.33
C LEU A 263 -1.48 -13.60 -5.55
N ALA A 264 -0.82 -14.63 -6.10
CA ALA A 264 -0.63 -15.91 -5.42
C ALA A 264 0.14 -15.75 -4.10
N LEU A 265 1.20 -14.93 -4.09
CA LEU A 265 1.97 -14.62 -2.90
C LEU A 265 1.14 -13.89 -1.84
N LEU A 266 0.37 -12.88 -2.24
CA LEU A 266 -0.49 -12.12 -1.33
C LEU A 266 -1.59 -13.01 -0.73
N PHE A 267 -2.31 -13.78 -1.56
CA PHE A 267 -3.36 -14.69 -1.10
C PHE A 267 -2.80 -15.80 -0.20
N GLY A 268 -1.64 -16.36 -0.54
CA GLY A 268 -0.95 -17.35 0.29
C GLY A 268 -0.60 -16.80 1.68
N MET A 269 -0.06 -15.58 1.75
CA MET A 269 0.27 -14.94 3.02
C MET A 269 -0.97 -14.51 3.83
N VAL A 270 -2.02 -14.01 3.18
CA VAL A 270 -3.28 -13.67 3.85
C VAL A 270 -3.96 -14.94 4.40
N GLY A 271 -3.98 -16.03 3.63
CA GLY A 271 -4.49 -17.32 4.09
C GLY A 271 -3.70 -17.88 5.28
N PHE A 272 -2.36 -17.75 5.24
CA PHE A 272 -1.50 -18.11 6.37
C PHE A 272 -1.75 -17.24 7.61
N ALA A 273 -1.91 -15.94 7.44
CA ALA A 273 -2.23 -15.02 8.54
C ALA A 273 -3.58 -15.37 9.18
N HIS A 274 -4.62 -15.59 8.36
CA HIS A 274 -5.96 -15.97 8.80
C HIS A 274 -5.98 -17.28 9.58
N THR A 275 -5.23 -18.30 9.12
CA THR A 275 -5.14 -19.59 9.82
C THR A 275 -4.39 -19.48 11.15
N ARG A 276 -3.35 -18.65 11.24
CA ARG A 276 -2.67 -18.37 12.51
C ARG A 276 -3.55 -17.63 13.51
N GLU A 277 -4.32 -16.66 13.03
CA GLU A 277 -5.22 -15.89 13.88
C GLU A 277 -6.36 -16.77 14.43
N LYS A 278 -6.95 -17.62 13.59
CA LYS A 278 -7.90 -18.65 14.05
C LYS A 278 -7.30 -19.63 15.06
N ARG A 279 -6.05 -20.07 14.85
CA ARG A 279 -5.37 -20.99 15.79
C ARG A 279 -5.04 -20.32 17.13
N ARG A 280 -4.70 -19.02 17.14
CA ARG A 280 -4.49 -18.26 18.39
C ARG A 280 -5.77 -18.09 19.21
N VAL A 281 -6.90 -17.89 18.55
CA VAL A 281 -8.22 -17.81 19.20
C VAL A 281 -8.70 -19.19 19.69
N ALA A 282 -8.27 -20.28 19.04
CA ALA A 282 -8.66 -21.64 19.37
C ALA A 282 -7.83 -22.31 20.50
N VAL A 283 -6.84 -21.63 21.08
CA VAL A 283 -6.13 -22.09 22.28
C VAL A 283 -6.63 -21.28 23.49
N PRO A 284 -7.60 -21.80 24.28
CA PRO A 284 -7.92 -21.24 25.59
C PRO A 284 -6.70 -21.38 26.50
N GLY A 285 -6.45 -20.37 27.33
CA GLY A 285 -5.23 -20.21 28.12
C GLY A 285 -4.66 -21.51 28.70
N ALA A 286 -3.38 -21.76 28.40
CA ALA A 286 -2.57 -22.64 29.23
C ALA A 286 -2.66 -22.14 30.68
N GLY A 287 -3.07 -23.03 31.57
CA GLY A 287 -3.68 -22.71 32.85
C GLY A 287 -2.89 -21.74 33.71
N VAL A 288 -3.62 -20.83 34.33
CA VAL A 288 -3.20 -20.18 35.57
C VAL A 288 -2.96 -21.30 36.58
N VAL A 289 -1.71 -21.69 36.79
CA VAL A 289 -1.33 -22.53 37.93
C VAL A 289 -1.55 -21.69 39.18
N SER A 290 -2.65 -21.97 39.89
CA SER A 290 -2.86 -21.46 41.24
C SER A 290 -1.77 -22.05 42.14
N VAL A 291 -0.76 -21.25 42.46
CA VAL A 291 0.14 -21.57 43.57
C VAL A 291 -0.68 -21.32 44.85
N SER A 292 -1.19 -22.38 45.45
CA SER A 292 -1.78 -22.31 46.79
C SER A 292 -0.66 -22.04 47.79
N SER A 293 -0.80 -20.95 48.53
CA SER A 293 -0.03 -20.68 49.74
C SER A 293 -0.35 -21.72 50.81
N SER A 294 0.66 -22.41 51.29
CA SER A 294 0.68 -23.12 52.58
C SER A 294 2.08 -23.01 53.15
#